data_AF-A0A399YII5-F1
#
_entry.id   AF-A0A399YII5-F1
#
_cell.length_a   1.000
_cell.length_b   1.000
_cell.length_c   1.000
_cell.angle_alpha   90.00
_cell.angle_beta   90.00
_cell.angle_gamma   90.00
#
_symmetry.space_group_name_H-M   'P 1'
#
loop_
_entity.id
_entity.type
_entity.pdbx_description
1 polymer ?
#
loop_
_entity_poly.entity_id
_entity_poly.type
_entity_poly.pdbx_seq_one_letter_code
_entity_poly.pdbx_strand_id
1 'polypeptide(L)' 'VCRNNCQGLCPVCGKNRNQEVCDHHDDDVDPRFAKLQALLDESKSHD' A
#
# COMPACT_ATOMS: atom_id res chain seq x y z
N VAL A 1 -15.79 -3.81 13.67
CA VAL A 1 -14.43 -3.34 14.03
C VAL A 1 -13.45 -4.49 13.80
N CYS A 2 -12.34 -4.24 13.10
CA CYS A 2 -11.29 -5.22 12.73
C CYS A 2 -10.29 -5.40 13.90
N ARG A 3 -9.67 -6.59 14.04
CA ARG A 3 -8.73 -6.93 15.14
C ARG A 3 -7.30 -6.52 14.81
N ASN A 4 -6.40 -6.50 15.78
CA ASN A 4 -5.00 -6.11 15.58
C ASN A 4 -4.24 -6.97 14.54
N ASN A 5 -4.62 -8.24 14.35
CA ASN A 5 -3.97 -9.17 13.41
C ASN A 5 -4.75 -9.35 12.09
N CYS A 6 -5.72 -8.49 11.83
CA CYS A 6 -6.56 -8.51 10.65
C CYS A 6 -5.72 -8.08 9.43
N GLN A 7 -5.56 -8.98 8.47
CA GLN A 7 -4.72 -8.74 7.28
C GLN A 7 -5.40 -7.85 6.23
N GLY A 8 -6.66 -7.48 6.43
CA GLY A 8 -7.44 -6.65 5.52
C GLY A 8 -7.83 -7.33 4.20
N LEU A 9 -8.30 -6.50 3.27
CA LEU A 9 -8.58 -6.91 1.88
C LEU A 9 -7.39 -6.53 1.00
N CYS A 10 -7.20 -7.26 -0.09
CA CYS A 10 -6.29 -6.83 -1.14
C CYS A 10 -6.79 -5.52 -1.77
N PRO A 11 -5.97 -4.45 -1.82
CA PRO A 11 -6.39 -3.18 -2.43
C PRO A 11 -6.58 -3.29 -3.95
N VAL A 12 -5.95 -4.29 -4.58
CA VAL A 12 -6.02 -4.52 -6.04
C VAL A 12 -7.27 -5.32 -6.44
N CYS A 13 -7.58 -6.42 -5.73
CA CYS A 13 -8.66 -7.34 -6.14
C CYS A 13 -9.78 -7.55 -5.11
N GLY A 14 -9.66 -6.96 -3.91
CA GLY A 14 -10.67 -7.05 -2.85
C GLY A 14 -10.73 -8.39 -2.11
N LYS A 15 -9.88 -9.37 -2.43
CA LYS A 15 -9.83 -10.67 -1.73
C LYS A 15 -9.49 -10.52 -0.25
N ASN A 16 -10.10 -11.36 0.58
CA ASN A 16 -9.82 -11.38 2.02
C ASN A 16 -8.48 -12.08 2.30
N ARG A 17 -7.48 -11.29 2.69
CA ARG A 17 -6.11 -11.78 2.96
C ARG A 17 -6.06 -12.71 4.17
N ASN A 18 -7.08 -12.67 5.04
CA ASN A 18 -7.21 -13.61 6.16
C ASN A 18 -7.62 -15.02 5.74
N GLN A 19 -8.04 -15.23 4.48
CA GLN A 19 -8.52 -16.52 3.97
C GLN A 19 -7.63 -17.06 2.86
N GLU A 20 -7.11 -16.19 2.00
CA GLU A 20 -6.30 -16.57 0.85
C GLU A 20 -5.21 -15.52 0.56
N VAL A 21 -4.12 -15.98 -0.05
CA VAL A 21 -3.06 -15.12 -0.57
C VAL A 21 -3.36 -14.80 -2.03
N CYS A 22 -3.13 -13.55 -2.43
CA CYS A 22 -3.09 -13.12 -3.82
C CYS A 22 -1.74 -12.48 -4.12
N ASP A 23 -1.27 -12.61 -5.36
CA ASP A 23 0.10 -12.24 -5.78
C ASP A 23 0.16 -10.89 -6.51
N HIS A 24 -0.73 -9.96 -6.15
CA HIS A 24 -0.69 -8.60 -6.72
C HIS A 24 0.44 -7.82 -6.04
N HIS A 25 1.36 -7.28 -6.83
CA HIS A 25 2.33 -6.30 -6.35
C HIS A 25 1.62 -4.96 -6.13
N ASP A 26 1.97 -4.28 -5.04
CA ASP A 26 1.37 -3.00 -4.60
C ASP A 26 2.33 -1.83 -4.91
N ASP A 27 3.16 -2.01 -5.94
CA ASP A 27 4.37 -1.21 -6.17
C ASP A 27 4.12 -0.02 -7.10
N ASP A 28 2.92 0.08 -7.67
CA ASP A 28 2.56 1.17 -8.56
C ASP A 28 2.14 2.40 -7.73
N VAL A 29 3.00 3.41 -7.73
CA VAL A 29 2.63 4.75 -7.23
C VAL A 29 1.45 5.25 -8.05
N ASP A 30 0.32 5.50 -7.39
CA ASP A 30 -0.84 6.11 -8.04
C ASP A 30 -0.39 7.41 -8.74
N PRO A 31 -0.62 7.56 -10.06
CA PRO A 31 -0.16 8.72 -10.81
C PRO A 31 -0.61 10.06 -10.23
N ARG A 32 -1.74 10.10 -9.51
CA ARG A 32 -2.25 11.31 -8.84
C ARG A 32 -1.34 11.76 -7.68
N PHE A 33 -0.60 10.83 -7.08
CA PHE A 33 0.29 11.06 -5.95
C PHE A 33 1.77 11.12 -6.33
N ALA A 34 2.12 11.04 -7.62
CA ALA A 34 3.51 11.09 -8.07
C ALA A 34 4.30 12.32 -7.54
N LYS A 35 3.65 13.48 -7.40
CA LYS A 35 4.29 14.67 -6.80
C LYS A 35 4.56 14.55 -5.30
N LEU A 36 3.72 13.80 -4.58
CA LEU A 36 3.93 13.56 -3.15
C LEU A 36 5.15 12.66 -2.92
N GLN A 37 5.40 11.71 -3.82
CA GLN A 37 6.60 10.88 -3.79
C GLN A 37 7.88 11.74 -3.85
N ALA A 38 7.92 12.73 -4.74
CA ALA A 38 9.06 13.65 -4.84
C ALA A 38 9.33 14.39 -3.52
N LEU A 39 8.29 14.86 -2.82
CA LEU A 39 8.43 15.52 -1.51
C LEU A 39 8.98 14.58 -0.43
N LEU A 40 8.56 13.30 -0.43
CA LEU A 40 9.09 12.31 0.50
C LEU A 40 10.56 12.03 0.23
N ASP A 41 10.96 11.95 -1.04
CA ASP A 41 12.35 11.71 -1.41
C ASP A 41 13.26 12.89 -1.08
N GLU A 42 12.78 14.13 -1.20
CA GLU A 42 13.46 15.33 -0.71
C GLU A 42 13.66 15.30 0.82
N SER A 43 12.66 14.84 1.58
CA SER A 43 12.77 14.77 3.05
C SER A 43 13.82 13.76 3.54
N LYS A 44 14.02 12.63 2.83
CA LYS A 44 15.03 11.61 3.18
C LYS A 44 16.47 12.09 3.01
N SER A 45 16.69 13.15 2.24
CA SER A 45 18.03 13.72 2.01
C SER A 45 18.51 14.66 3.12
N HIS A 46 17.68 14.90 4.13
CA HIS A 46 17.95 15.79 5.27
C HIS A 46 18.03 15.07 6.63
N ASP A 47 18.20 13.74 6.64
CA ASP A 47 18.51 12.92 7.83
C ASP A 47 20.00 12.53 7.89
#